data_AF-A0A6L7MZF4-F1
#
_entry.id   AF-A0A6L7MZF4-F1
#
_cell.length_a   1.000
_cell.length_b   1.000
_cell.length_c   1.000
_cell.angle_alpha   90.00
_cell.angle_beta   90.00
_cell.angle_gamma   90.00
#
_symmetry.space_group_name_H-M   'P 1'
#
loop_
_entity.id
_entity.type
_entity.pdbx_description
1 polymer ?
#
loop_
_entity_poly.entity_id
_entity_poly.type
_entity_poly.pdbx_seq_one_letter_code
_entity_poly.pdbx_strand_id
1 'polypeptide(L)'
;MRQLHFDLLRLLEDDRRGSHATRRARRFVLAQAAETLHGLGCRGLRARGFKGRHVDALVAEWRRQGLSDGTVKNRLAHLRWLARRIGKPGIVRKDN
;
A
#
# COMPACT_ATOMS: atom_id res chain seq x y z
N MET A 1 7.81 -14.02 -7.49
CA MET A 1 6.98 -12.92 -6.93
C MET A 1 7.72 -12.24 -5.79
N ARG A 2 7.56 -10.91 -5.64
CA ARG A 2 8.26 -10.12 -4.61
C ARG A 2 7.67 -10.36 -3.22
N GLN A 3 8.48 -10.33 -2.17
CA GLN A 3 8.06 -10.75 -0.82
C GLN A 3 6.91 -9.90 -0.25
N LEU A 4 6.98 -8.56 -0.36
CA LEU A 4 5.88 -7.68 0.03
C LEU A 4 4.62 -7.97 -0.77
N HIS A 5 4.73 -8.10 -2.10
CA HIS A 5 3.59 -8.40 -2.97
C HIS A 5 2.90 -9.69 -2.52
N PHE A 6 3.67 -10.75 -2.27
CA PHE A 6 3.14 -12.04 -1.81
C PHE A 6 2.43 -11.93 -0.46
N ASP A 7 3.04 -11.25 0.52
CA ASP A 7 2.41 -11.03 1.83
C ASP A 7 1.08 -10.25 1.69
N LEU A 8 1.03 -9.26 0.79
CA LEU A 8 -0.17 -8.46 0.53
C LEU A 8 -1.29 -9.28 -0.11
N LEU A 9 -0.97 -10.19 -1.03
CA LEU A 9 -1.97 -11.07 -1.64
C LEU A 9 -2.60 -12.00 -0.60
N ARG A 10 -1.78 -12.60 0.27
CA ARG A 10 -2.28 -13.46 1.36
C ARG A 10 -3.23 -12.70 2.28
N LEU A 11 -2.87 -11.48 2.68
CA LEU A 11 -3.73 -10.63 3.53
C LEU A 11 -5.09 -10.28 2.89
N LEU A 12 -5.16 -10.26 1.55
CA LEU A 12 -6.38 -10.00 0.78
C LEU A 12 -7.27 -11.24 0.63
N GLU A 13 -6.68 -12.42 0.54
CA GLU A 13 -7.42 -13.69 0.52
C GLU A 13 -8.14 -13.93 1.86
N ASP A 14 -7.50 -13.54 2.96
CA ASP A 14 -8.06 -13.61 4.32
C ASP A 14 -9.16 -12.57 4.60
N ASP A 15 -9.41 -11.60 3.72
CA ASP A 15 -10.45 -10.56 3.89
C ASP A 15 -11.47 -10.59 2.74
N ARG A 16 -12.56 -11.34 2.96
CA ARG A 16 -13.70 -11.42 2.03
C ARG A 16 -14.67 -10.23 2.11
N ARG A 17 -14.38 -9.19 2.91
CA ARG A 17 -15.30 -8.05 3.08
C ARG A 17 -15.22 -7.06 1.91
N GLY A 18 -16.39 -6.61 1.46
CA GLY A 18 -16.57 -5.64 0.40
C GLY A 18 -16.83 -6.26 -0.98
N SER A 19 -17.26 -5.42 -1.92
CA SER A 19 -17.59 -5.85 -3.29
C SER A 19 -16.36 -6.39 -4.03
N HIS A 20 -16.61 -7.14 -5.11
CA HIS A 20 -15.55 -7.58 -6.03
C HIS A 20 -14.72 -6.41 -6.55
N ALA A 21 -15.37 -5.28 -6.88
CA ALA A 21 -14.69 -4.07 -7.35
C ALA A 21 -13.75 -3.50 -6.29
N THR A 22 -14.19 -3.38 -5.04
CA THR A 22 -13.35 -2.86 -3.93
C THR A 22 -12.15 -3.76 -3.66
N ARG A 23 -12.33 -5.08 -3.70
CA ARG A 23 -11.22 -6.04 -3.53
C ARG A 23 -10.22 -5.95 -4.68
N ARG A 24 -10.69 -5.83 -5.92
CA ARG A 24 -9.85 -5.66 -7.11
C ARG A 24 -9.04 -4.36 -7.05
N ALA A 25 -9.67 -3.24 -6.72
CA ALA A 25 -9.00 -1.94 -6.59
C ALA A 25 -7.91 -1.98 -5.51
N ARG A 26 -8.23 -2.56 -4.34
CA ARG A 26 -7.27 -2.72 -3.25
C ARG A 26 -6.08 -3.58 -3.65
N ARG A 27 -6.31 -4.73 -4.32
CA ARG A 27 -5.25 -5.60 -4.84
C ARG A 27 -4.32 -4.86 -5.79
N PHE A 28 -4.90 -4.14 -6.74
CA PHE A 28 -4.14 -3.38 -7.73
C PHE A 28 -3.26 -2.31 -7.08
N VAL A 29 -3.81 -1.50 -6.18
CA VAL A 29 -3.07 -0.43 -5.49
C VAL A 29 -1.95 -0.99 -4.62
N LEU A 30 -2.22 -2.04 -3.86
CA LEU A 30 -1.22 -2.67 -2.98
C LEU A 30 -0.08 -3.32 -3.77
N ALA A 31 -0.40 -3.94 -4.92
CA ALA A 31 0.61 -4.44 -5.84
C ALA A 31 1.47 -3.30 -6.39
N GLN A 32 0.87 -2.23 -6.91
CA GLN A 32 1.60 -1.06 -7.43
C GLN A 32 2.51 -0.43 -6.37
N ALA A 33 2.04 -0.34 -5.11
CA ALA A 33 2.85 0.15 -4.00
C ALA A 33 4.08 -0.73 -3.75
N ALA A 34 3.94 -2.05 -3.78
CA ALA A 34 5.06 -2.98 -3.62
C ALA A 34 6.08 -2.86 -4.77
N GLU A 35 5.60 -2.71 -6.01
CA GLU A 35 6.45 -2.48 -7.18
C GLU A 35 7.23 -1.17 -7.09
N THR A 36 6.54 -0.08 -6.70
CA THR A 36 7.11 1.26 -6.54
C THR A 36 8.21 1.24 -5.47
N LEU A 37 7.94 0.68 -4.29
CA LEU A 37 8.92 0.59 -3.20
C LEU A 37 10.15 -0.23 -3.60
N HIS A 38 9.96 -1.30 -4.36
CA HIS A 38 11.07 -2.08 -4.87
C HIS A 38 11.94 -1.27 -5.85
N GLY A 39 11.30 -0.49 -6.74
CA GLY A 39 11.99 0.44 -7.65
C GLY A 39 12.78 1.52 -6.89
N LEU A 40 12.26 1.97 -5.76
CA LEU A 40 12.94 2.90 -4.84
C LEU A 40 14.03 2.23 -3.96
N GLY A 41 14.36 0.96 -4.20
CA GLY A 41 15.44 0.26 -3.50
C GLY A 41 15.03 -0.47 -2.21
N CYS A 42 13.75 -0.49 -1.84
CA CYS A 42 13.25 -1.24 -0.68
C CYS A 42 13.14 -2.75 -0.99
N ARG A 43 14.27 -3.41 -1.21
CA ARG A 43 14.36 -4.85 -1.51
C ARG A 43 14.13 -5.68 -0.24
N GLY A 44 13.48 -6.84 -0.38
CA GLY A 44 13.22 -7.75 0.75
C GLY A 44 12.19 -7.24 1.78
N LEU A 45 11.50 -6.14 1.51
CA LEU A 45 10.47 -5.63 2.41
C LEU A 45 9.34 -6.66 2.59
N ARG A 46 8.98 -6.94 3.85
CA ARG A 46 7.82 -7.76 4.24
C ARG A 46 6.69 -6.86 4.73
N ALA A 47 5.47 -7.38 4.77
CA ALA A 47 4.31 -6.62 5.28
C ALA A 47 4.54 -6.08 6.71
N ARG A 48 5.11 -6.90 7.61
CA ARG A 48 5.48 -6.47 8.98
C ARG A 48 6.61 -5.45 9.02
N GLY A 49 7.44 -5.37 7.98
CA GLY A 49 8.51 -4.37 7.85
C GLY A 49 8.02 -3.02 7.35
N PHE A 50 6.76 -2.93 6.90
CA PHE A 50 6.15 -1.69 6.44
C PHE A 50 6.05 -0.67 7.61
N LYS A 51 6.36 0.59 7.31
CA LYS A 51 6.66 1.70 8.25
C LYS A 51 6.33 3.03 7.56
N GLY A 52 6.16 4.10 8.34
CA GLY A 52 5.81 5.44 7.85
C GLY A 52 6.71 5.94 6.72
N ARG A 53 8.04 5.79 6.85
CA ARG A 53 9.00 6.17 5.79
C ARG A 53 8.68 5.59 4.40
N HIS A 54 8.07 4.39 4.34
CA HIS A 54 7.69 3.76 3.08
C HIS A 54 6.41 4.37 2.52
N VAL A 55 5.49 4.82 3.39
CA VAL A 55 4.32 5.61 2.99
C VAL A 55 4.77 6.96 2.42
N ASP A 56 5.68 7.65 3.12
CA ASP A 56 6.19 8.95 2.68
C ASP A 56 6.92 8.83 1.32
N ALA A 57 7.74 7.80 1.15
CA ALA A 57 8.41 7.50 -0.12
C ALA A 57 7.41 7.21 -1.26
N LEU A 58 6.32 6.48 -0.98
CA LEU A 58 5.26 6.24 -1.96
C LEU A 58 4.55 7.53 -2.36
N VAL A 59 4.19 8.38 -1.39
CA VAL A 59 3.50 9.65 -1.64
C VAL A 59 4.39 10.57 -2.48
N ALA A 60 5.67 10.70 -2.12
CA ALA A 60 6.64 11.49 -2.86
C ALA A 60 6.76 11.01 -4.32
N GLU A 61 6.88 9.70 -4.52
CA GLU A 61 6.99 9.10 -5.86
C GLU A 61 5.71 9.25 -6.68
N TRP A 62 4.53 9.10 -6.08
CA TRP A 62 3.26 9.32 -6.78
C TRP A 62 3.05 10.78 -7.19
N ARG A 63 3.43 11.73 -6.31
CA ARG A 63 3.43 13.15 -6.66
C ARG A 63 4.41 13.46 -7.79
N ARG A 64 5.61 12.86 -7.76
CA ARG A 64 6.61 12.97 -8.84
C ARG A 64 6.10 12.42 -10.18
N GLN A 65 5.28 11.36 -10.14
CA GLN A 65 4.61 10.80 -11.31
C GLN A 65 3.41 11.64 -11.82
N GLY A 66 3.09 12.76 -11.17
CA GLY A 66 2.00 13.65 -11.59
C GLY A 66 0.60 13.13 -11.29
N LEU A 67 0.46 12.22 -10.30
CA LEU A 67 -0.86 11.74 -9.91
C LEU A 67 -1.69 12.82 -9.24
N SER A 68 -2.99 12.86 -9.55
CA SER A 68 -3.92 13.78 -8.88
C SER A 68 -4.02 13.51 -7.38
N ASP A 69 -4.29 14.55 -6.60
CA ASP A 69 -4.52 14.44 -5.15
C ASP A 69 -5.66 13.46 -4.82
N GLY A 70 -6.70 13.40 -5.64
CA GLY A 70 -7.78 12.42 -5.49
C GLY A 70 -7.28 10.98 -5.62
N THR A 71 -6.40 10.72 -6.59
CA THR A 71 -5.78 9.40 -6.77
C THR A 71 -4.85 9.06 -5.60
N VAL A 72 -4.04 10.01 -5.13
CA VAL A 72 -3.15 9.81 -3.97
C VAL A 72 -3.96 9.49 -2.71
N LYS A 73 -5.04 10.25 -2.44
CA LYS A 73 -5.96 10.01 -1.31
C LYS A 73 -6.61 8.62 -1.38
N ASN A 74 -7.05 8.21 -2.57
CA ASN A 74 -7.60 6.87 -2.77
C ASN A 74 -6.56 5.77 -2.47
N ARG A 75 -5.32 5.93 -2.96
CA ARG A 75 -4.24 4.98 -2.66
C ARG A 75 -3.89 4.94 -1.17
N LEU A 76 -3.85 6.09 -0.50
CA LEU A 76 -3.65 6.18 0.94
C LEU A 76 -4.74 5.46 1.75
N ALA A 77 -6.00 5.49 1.31
CA ALA A 77 -7.07 4.73 1.96
C ALA A 77 -6.80 3.21 1.96
N HIS A 78 -6.26 2.67 0.87
CA HIS A 78 -5.83 1.27 0.80
C HIS A 78 -4.60 0.99 1.68
N LEU A 79 -3.65 1.92 1.76
CA LEU A 79 -2.51 1.79 2.69
C LEU A 79 -2.96 1.86 4.16
N ARG A 80 -3.96 2.67 4.51
CA ARG A 80 -4.57 2.69 5.86
C ARG A 80 -5.25 1.36 6.19
N TRP A 81 -5.90 0.73 5.21
CA TRP A 81 -6.42 -0.62 5.39
C TRP A 81 -5.27 -1.62 5.67
N LEU A 82 -4.19 -1.58 4.88
CA LEU A 82 -3.02 -2.43 5.10
C LEU A 82 -2.43 -2.21 6.50
N ALA A 83 -2.23 -0.95 6.88
CA ALA A 83 -1.70 -0.54 8.18
C ALA A 83 -2.48 -1.16 9.35
N ARG A 84 -3.82 -1.17 9.27
CA ARG A 84 -4.67 -1.85 10.25
C ARG A 84 -4.45 -3.37 10.26
N ARG A 85 -4.35 -4.00 9.08
CA ARG A 85 -4.16 -5.46 8.97
C ARG A 85 -2.82 -5.95 9.53
N ILE A 86 -1.77 -5.14 9.42
CA ILE A 86 -0.45 -5.48 9.99
C ILE A 86 -0.26 -5.01 11.43
N GLY A 87 -1.32 -4.51 12.09
CA GLY A 87 -1.28 -4.04 13.48
C GLY A 87 -0.55 -2.72 13.69
N LYS A 88 -0.43 -1.88 12.64
CA LYS A 88 0.30 -0.60 12.68
C LYS A 88 -0.54 0.56 12.12
N PRO A 89 -1.72 0.86 12.67
CA PRO A 89 -2.64 1.85 12.11
C PRO A 89 -2.05 3.27 11.98
N GLY A 90 -1.07 3.63 12.82
CA GLY A 90 -0.47 4.97 12.84
C GLY A 90 0.60 5.26 11.78
N ILE A 91 0.96 4.30 10.92
CA ILE A 91 2.02 4.53 9.91
C ILE A 91 1.59 5.41 8.74
N VAL A 92 0.29 5.53 8.49
CA VAL A 92 -0.25 6.47 7.51
C VAL A 92 -0.77 7.68 8.28
N ARG A 93 -0.07 8.81 8.16
CA ARG A 93 -0.44 10.04 8.88
C ARG A 93 -1.78 10.58 8.35
N LYS A 94 -2.53 11.29 9.21
CA LYS A 94 -3.88 11.81 8.90
C LYS A 94 -3.84 12.96 7.89
N ASP A 95 -2.72 13.67 7.84
CA ASP A 95 -2.39 14.88 7.08
C ASP A 95 -1.77 14.61 5.69
N ASN A 96 -1.67 13.35 5.26
CA ASN A 96 -1.20 13.00 3.91
C ASN A 96 -2.25 13.24 2.80
#